data_AF-A0A7V4NG53-F1
#
_entry.id   AF-A0A7V4NG53-F1
#
_cell.length_a   1.000
_cell.length_b   1.000
_cell.length_c   1.000
_cell.angle_alpha   90.00
_cell.angle_beta   90.00
_cell.angle_gamma   90.00
#
_symmetry.space_group_name_H-M   'P 1'
#
loop_
_entity.id
_entity.type
_entity.pdbx_description
1 polymer ?
#
loop_
_entity_poly.entity_id
_entity_poly.type
_entity_poly.pdbx_seq_one_letter_code
_entity_poly.pdbx_strand_id
1 'polypeptide(L)'
;CTGCGKCIKFCPTEALKIENKKIVLDIEKCTGCGECIHVCENTVFSIPWDLSYKEVQKRTVEYAFAALKNKKGYFFVNFLDNITKDCDCINKKQDVLAKDIGIVAGYDPVAVDFCSLNIVNNFFKKDIFKELWPNVDYTPQIEYAVEIGLGNKEYQFVGV
;
A
#
# COMPACT_ATOMS: atom_id res chain seq x y z
N CYS A 1 6.39 -12.57 26.44
CA CYS A 1 4.94 -12.35 26.70
C CYS A 1 4.66 -12.62 28.17
N THR A 2 4.04 -11.67 28.88
CA THR A 2 3.68 -11.78 30.31
C THR A 2 2.19 -12.07 30.55
N GLY A 3 1.37 -12.09 29.50
CA GLY A 3 -0.07 -12.34 29.60
C GLY A 3 -0.89 -11.18 30.17
N CYS A 4 -0.37 -9.94 30.17
CA CYS A 4 -1.05 -8.78 30.77
C CYS A 4 -2.32 -8.30 30.05
N GLY A 5 -2.61 -8.81 28.84
CA GLY A 5 -3.85 -8.52 28.11
C GLY A 5 -3.98 -7.11 27.51
N LYS A 6 -3.03 -6.20 27.72
CA LYS A 6 -3.09 -4.83 27.19
C LYS A 6 -3.29 -4.80 25.66
N CYS A 7 -2.56 -5.63 24.91
CA CYS A 7 -2.70 -5.72 23.45
C CYS A 7 -4.10 -6.16 22.98
N ILE A 8 -4.82 -6.99 23.75
CA ILE A 8 -6.19 -7.40 23.40
C ILE A 8 -7.12 -6.19 23.42
N LYS A 9 -7.02 -5.35 24.46
CA LYS A 9 -7.86 -4.16 24.63
C LYS A 9 -7.73 -3.17 23.46
N PHE A 10 -6.56 -3.10 22.84
CA PHE A 10 -6.27 -2.18 21.73
C PHE A 10 -6.41 -2.83 20.35
N CYS A 11 -6.74 -4.13 20.26
CA CYS A 11 -6.93 -4.79 18.98
C CYS A 11 -8.32 -4.46 18.42
N PRO A 12 -8.44 -3.68 17.34
CA PRO A 12 -9.73 -3.23 16.83
C PRO A 12 -10.56 -4.35 16.19
N THR A 13 -9.92 -5.48 15.84
CA THR A 13 -10.54 -6.62 15.15
C THR A 13 -10.66 -7.86 16.02
N GLU A 14 -10.34 -7.75 17.31
CA GLU A 14 -10.39 -8.87 18.26
C GLU A 14 -9.57 -10.10 17.80
N ALA A 15 -8.47 -9.85 17.10
CA ALA A 15 -7.57 -10.88 16.57
C ALA A 15 -6.65 -11.52 17.62
N LEU A 16 -6.66 -11.02 18.86
CA LEU A 16 -5.77 -11.48 19.93
C LEU A 16 -6.54 -12.17 21.05
N LYS A 17 -6.03 -13.31 21.51
CA LYS A 17 -6.55 -14.06 22.66
C LYS A 17 -5.41 -14.46 23.60
N ILE A 18 -5.74 -14.73 24.87
CA ILE A 18 -4.80 -15.33 25.82
C ILE A 18 -5.11 -16.82 25.93
N GLU A 19 -4.10 -17.64 25.64
CA GLU A 19 -4.13 -19.08 25.87
C GLU A 19 -2.83 -19.49 26.59
N ASN A 20 -2.93 -20.29 27.65
CA ASN A 20 -1.77 -20.73 28.43
C ASN A 20 -0.83 -19.59 28.88
N LYS A 21 -1.41 -18.45 29.30
CA LYS A 21 -0.71 -17.21 29.69
C LYS A 21 0.12 -16.55 28.58
N LYS A 22 -0.06 -16.96 27.32
CA LYS A 22 0.57 -16.36 26.14
C LYS A 22 -0.48 -15.79 25.21
N ILE A 23 -0.08 -14.79 24.43
CA ILE A 23 -0.93 -14.26 23.37
C ILE A 23 -0.88 -15.18 22.16
N VAL A 24 -2.06 -15.44 21.59
CA VAL A 24 -2.26 -16.11 20.31
C VAL A 24 -2.91 -15.11 19.35
N LEU A 25 -2.36 -15.03 18.13
CA LEU A 25 -2.86 -14.18 17.05
C LEU A 25 -3.68 -15.02 16.07
N ASP A 26 -4.92 -14.61 15.85
CA ASP A 26 -5.77 -15.06 14.76
C ASP A 26 -5.41 -14.25 13.51
N ILE A 27 -4.69 -14.87 12.58
CA ILE A 27 -4.17 -14.18 11.39
C ILE A 27 -5.28 -13.72 10.45
N GLU A 28 -6.38 -14.48 10.37
CA GLU A 28 -7.53 -14.18 9.50
C GLU A 28 -8.26 -12.91 9.95
N LYS A 29 -8.21 -12.60 11.25
CA LYS A 29 -8.77 -11.36 11.80
C LYS A 29 -7.77 -10.21 11.82
N CYS A 30 -6.49 -10.47 11.57
CA CYS A 30 -5.42 -9.50 11.72
C CYS A 30 -5.27 -8.62 10.48
N THR A 31 -5.63 -7.34 10.60
CA THR A 31 -5.42 -6.36 9.53
C THR A 31 -3.96 -5.89 9.41
N GLY A 32 -3.14 -6.11 10.44
CA GLY A 32 -1.75 -5.66 10.47
C GLY A 32 -1.58 -4.18 10.86
N CYS A 33 -2.54 -3.60 11.58
CA CYS A 33 -2.53 -2.19 12.00
C CYS A 33 -1.37 -1.78 12.93
N GLY A 34 -0.64 -2.74 13.53
CA GLY A 34 0.53 -2.46 14.37
C GLY A 34 0.24 -2.00 15.80
N GLU A 35 -1.02 -1.78 16.19
CA GLU A 35 -1.38 -1.34 17.56
C GLU A 35 -0.79 -2.24 18.65
N CYS A 36 -0.79 -3.56 18.43
CA CYS A 36 -0.24 -4.52 19.38
C CYS A 36 1.29 -4.36 19.58
N ILE A 37 2.02 -3.96 18.55
CA ILE A 37 3.45 -3.66 18.60
C ILE A 37 3.66 -2.40 19.44
N HIS A 38 2.89 -1.35 19.19
CA HIS A 38 3.02 -0.07 19.89
C HIS A 38 2.70 -0.15 21.39
N VAL A 39 1.65 -0.88 21.78
CA VAL A 39 1.22 -0.91 23.19
C VAL A 39 1.96 -1.94 24.05
N CYS A 40 2.72 -2.85 23.42
CA CYS A 40 3.41 -3.92 24.15
C CYS A 40 4.77 -3.46 24.70
N GLU A 41 4.79 -3.14 26.00
CA GLU A 41 6.00 -2.78 26.75
C GLU A 41 7.06 -3.89 26.78
N ASN A 42 6.68 -5.13 26.50
CA ASN A 42 7.57 -6.28 26.46
C ASN A 42 8.04 -6.66 25.04
N THR A 43 7.66 -5.84 24.03
CA THR A 43 8.11 -5.93 22.63
C THR A 43 8.04 -7.36 22.05
N VAL A 44 6.91 -8.04 22.26
CA VAL A 44 6.76 -9.47 21.90
C VAL A 44 6.24 -9.69 20.48
N PHE A 45 5.83 -8.63 19.81
CA PHE A 45 5.33 -8.65 18.44
C PHE A 45 6.39 -8.10 17.49
N SER A 46 6.40 -8.61 16.26
CA SER A 46 7.27 -8.16 15.18
C SER A 46 6.49 -8.09 13.87
N ILE A 47 6.95 -7.23 12.96
CA ILE A 47 6.42 -7.19 11.59
C ILE A 47 6.98 -8.42 10.84
N PRO A 48 6.11 -9.23 10.19
CA PRO A 48 6.57 -10.29 9.30
C PRO A 48 7.11 -9.66 8.01
N TRP A 49 8.44 -9.66 7.87
CA TRP A 49 9.13 -9.10 6.70
C TRP A 49 9.19 -10.06 5.50
N ASP A 50 8.67 -11.27 5.66
CA ASP A 50 8.61 -12.34 4.67
C ASP A 50 7.25 -12.42 3.93
N LEU A 51 6.36 -11.44 4.15
CA LEU A 51 5.11 -11.35 3.39
C LEU A 51 5.38 -11.17 1.90
N SER A 52 4.60 -11.85 1.07
CA SER A 52 4.70 -11.68 -0.39
C SER A 52 4.36 -10.24 -0.79
N TYR A 53 5.02 -9.73 -1.84
CA TYR A 53 4.71 -8.40 -2.37
C TYR A 53 3.22 -8.23 -2.73
N LYS A 54 2.56 -9.32 -3.16
CA LYS A 54 1.13 -9.33 -3.49
C LYS A 54 0.27 -9.02 -2.27
N GLU A 55 0.61 -9.61 -1.13
CA GLU A 55 -0.11 -9.39 0.12
C GLU A 55 0.04 -7.94 0.60
N VAL A 56 1.25 -7.38 0.49
CA VAL A 56 1.51 -5.97 0.82
C VAL A 56 0.70 -5.03 -0.09
N GLN A 57 0.64 -5.32 -1.39
CA GLN A 57 -0.16 -4.55 -2.35
C GLN A 57 -1.65 -4.59 -2.01
N LYS A 58 -2.20 -5.77 -1.70
CA LYS A 58 -3.61 -5.92 -1.31
C LYS A 58 -3.95 -5.16 -0.04
N ARG A 59 -3.13 -5.30 1.01
CA ARG A 59 -3.34 -4.56 2.27
C ARG A 59 -3.29 -3.06 2.05
N THR A 60 -2.34 -2.57 1.25
CA THR A 60 -2.26 -1.13 0.91
C THR A 60 -3.56 -0.61 0.31
N VAL A 61 -4.18 -1.39 -0.57
CA VAL A 61 -5.48 -1.08 -1.18
C VAL A 61 -6.60 -1.09 -0.14
N GLU A 62 -6.65 -2.07 0.76
CA GLU A 62 -7.64 -2.12 1.85
C GLU A 62 -7.56 -0.90 2.76
N TYR A 63 -6.34 -0.45 3.09
CA TYR A 63 -6.11 0.75 3.88
C TYR A 63 -6.57 2.01 3.15
N ALA A 64 -6.25 2.14 1.85
CA ALA A 64 -6.74 3.26 1.03
C ALA A 64 -8.27 3.27 0.97
N PHE A 65 -8.89 2.12 0.75
CA PHE A 65 -10.35 1.95 0.75
C PHE A 65 -10.95 2.38 2.09
N ALA A 66 -10.43 1.87 3.21
CA ALA A 66 -10.90 2.25 4.53
C ALA A 66 -10.72 3.75 4.81
N ALA A 67 -9.64 4.36 4.33
CA ALA A 67 -9.38 5.79 4.49
C ALA A 67 -10.35 6.68 3.70
N LEU A 68 -10.90 6.19 2.59
CA LEU A 68 -11.90 6.88 1.77
C LEU A 68 -13.34 6.53 2.17
N LYS A 69 -13.54 5.36 2.78
CA LYS A 69 -14.85 4.87 3.21
C LYS A 69 -15.57 5.92 4.06
N ASN A 70 -16.81 6.23 3.69
CA ASN A 70 -17.67 7.24 4.32
C ASN A 70 -17.23 8.71 4.17
N LYS A 71 -16.17 9.01 3.42
CA LYS A 71 -15.83 10.38 3.03
C LYS A 71 -16.55 10.73 1.73
N LYS A 72 -16.87 12.02 1.55
CA LYS A 72 -17.50 12.54 0.33
C LYS A 72 -16.57 13.57 -0.29
N GLY A 73 -16.42 13.51 -1.61
CA GLY A 73 -15.60 14.45 -2.38
C GLY A 73 -14.11 14.23 -2.13
N TYR A 74 -13.44 13.63 -3.10
CA TYR A 74 -12.01 13.38 -3.08
C TYR A 74 -11.43 13.77 -4.44
N PHE A 75 -10.24 14.33 -4.42
CA PHE A 75 -9.48 14.67 -5.61
C PHE A 75 -8.06 14.18 -5.39
N PHE A 76 -7.58 13.36 -6.32
CA PHE A 76 -6.28 12.71 -6.26
C PHE A 76 -5.34 13.40 -7.23
N VAL A 77 -4.08 13.58 -6.82
CA VAL A 77 -3.05 14.26 -7.59
C VAL A 77 -1.76 13.48 -7.42
N ASN A 78 -1.22 12.96 -8.53
CA ASN A 78 0.09 12.33 -8.60
C ASN A 78 1.07 13.28 -9.29
N PHE A 79 2.23 13.46 -8.69
CA PHE A 79 3.35 14.20 -9.25
C PHE A 79 4.32 13.18 -9.85
N LEU A 80 4.60 13.32 -11.14
CA LEU A 80 5.51 12.44 -11.87
C LEU A 80 6.84 13.15 -12.05
N ASP A 81 7.49 13.46 -10.93
CA ASP A 81 8.74 14.20 -10.88
C ASP A 81 9.86 13.37 -10.26
N ASN A 82 11.07 13.59 -10.78
CA ASN A 82 12.32 12.98 -10.32
C ASN A 82 12.21 11.46 -10.10
N ILE A 83 11.62 10.74 -11.05
CA ILE A 83 11.42 9.29 -10.98
C ILE A 83 12.78 8.60 -10.76
N THR A 84 12.91 7.88 -9.65
CA THR A 84 14.07 7.06 -9.27
C THR A 84 13.74 5.57 -9.33
N LYS A 85 14.75 4.70 -9.13
CA LYS A 85 14.56 3.26 -9.15
C LYS A 85 13.83 2.72 -7.92
N ASP A 86 14.22 3.19 -6.75
CA ASP A 86 13.76 2.72 -5.44
C ASP A 86 12.85 3.76 -4.77
N CYS A 87 12.11 3.33 -3.76
CA CYS A 87 11.30 4.22 -2.92
C CYS A 87 12.19 5.12 -2.06
N ASP A 88 11.75 6.36 -1.81
CA ASP A 88 12.42 7.31 -0.91
C ASP A 88 12.58 6.81 0.53
N CYS A 89 11.84 5.76 0.92
CA CYS A 89 12.06 5.04 2.17
C CYS A 89 13.43 4.37 2.25
N ILE A 90 14.10 4.14 1.11
CA ILE A 90 15.49 3.68 1.10
C ILE A 90 16.37 4.89 1.42
N ASN A 91 16.99 4.86 2.61
CA ASN A 91 17.89 5.90 3.11
C ASN A 91 19.24 5.92 2.35
N LYS A 92 19.18 6.07 1.04
CA LYS A 92 20.31 6.14 0.13
C LYS A 92 19.97 7.12 -0.98
N LYS A 93 20.94 7.96 -1.35
CA LYS A 93 20.82 8.82 -2.53
C LYS A 93 20.62 7.95 -3.78
N GLN A 94 19.62 8.31 -4.59
CA GLN A 94 19.26 7.62 -5.81
C GLN A 94 19.57 8.48 -7.04
N ASP A 95 19.79 7.81 -8.18
CA ASP A 95 19.94 8.47 -9.47
C ASP A 95 18.56 8.67 -10.11
N VAL A 96 18.36 9.87 -10.66
CA VAL A 96 17.11 10.26 -11.32
C VAL A 96 17.06 9.64 -12.72
N LEU A 97 16.06 8.80 -12.97
CA LEU A 97 15.80 8.13 -14.25
C LEU A 97 15.01 9.02 -15.21
N ALA A 98 14.05 9.78 -14.68
CA ALA A 98 13.33 10.82 -15.42
C ALA A 98 13.13 12.03 -14.50
N LYS A 99 13.29 13.25 -15.04
CA LYS A 99 13.09 14.48 -14.27
C LYS A 99 11.59 14.76 -14.13
N ASP A 100 11.06 15.80 -14.75
CA ASP A 100 9.65 16.13 -14.68
C ASP A 100 8.92 15.57 -15.90
N ILE A 101 7.89 14.76 -15.65
CA ILE A 101 6.98 14.23 -16.68
C ILE A 101 5.63 14.97 -16.63
N GLY A 102 5.22 15.44 -15.44
CA GLY A 102 4.00 16.22 -15.25
C GLY A 102 3.15 15.77 -14.06
N ILE A 103 1.89 16.20 -14.04
CA ILE A 103 0.93 15.93 -12.97
C ILE A 103 -0.26 15.18 -13.55
N VAL A 104 -0.72 14.15 -12.84
CA VAL A 104 -1.95 13.41 -13.15
C VAL A 104 -2.95 13.67 -12.04
N ALA A 105 -4.17 14.05 -12.38
CA ALA A 105 -5.19 14.33 -11.37
C ALA A 105 -6.58 13.89 -11.79
N GLY A 106 -7.43 13.57 -10.80
CA GLY A 106 -8.78 13.06 -11.06
C GLY A 106 -9.56 12.72 -9.80
N TYR A 107 -10.78 12.24 -9.97
CA TYR A 107 -11.70 11.87 -8.88
C TYR A 107 -11.69 10.38 -8.54
N ASP A 108 -11.08 9.55 -9.38
CA ASP A 108 -10.95 8.11 -9.17
C ASP A 108 -9.47 7.79 -8.88
N PRO A 109 -9.13 7.24 -7.70
CA PRO A 109 -7.75 7.02 -7.31
C PRO A 109 -7.05 5.96 -8.17
N VAL A 110 -7.79 4.92 -8.56
CA VAL A 110 -7.24 3.81 -9.36
C VAL A 110 -6.96 4.28 -10.78
N ALA A 111 -7.85 5.11 -11.34
CA ALA A 111 -7.63 5.73 -12.65
C ALA A 111 -6.39 6.63 -12.65
N VAL A 112 -6.21 7.45 -11.62
CA VAL A 112 -5.05 8.36 -11.47
C VAL A 112 -3.74 7.57 -11.35
N ASP A 113 -3.70 6.53 -10.53
CA ASP A 113 -2.52 5.66 -10.39
C ASP A 113 -2.21 4.90 -11.68
N PHE A 114 -3.23 4.31 -12.32
CA PHE A 114 -3.02 3.54 -13.55
C PHE A 114 -2.61 4.43 -14.73
N CYS A 115 -3.20 5.62 -14.84
CA CYS A 115 -2.77 6.63 -15.82
C CYS A 115 -1.33 7.07 -15.58
N SER A 116 -0.94 7.30 -14.33
CA SER A 116 0.43 7.64 -13.93
C SER A 116 1.43 6.56 -14.37
N LEU A 117 1.15 5.29 -14.07
CA LEU A 117 1.97 4.15 -14.51
C LEU A 117 2.14 4.11 -16.03
N ASN A 118 1.05 4.33 -16.77
CA ASN A 118 1.07 4.33 -18.23
C ASN A 118 1.86 5.51 -18.81
N ILE A 119 1.75 6.70 -18.22
CA ILE A 119 2.52 7.88 -18.65
C ILE A 119 4.03 7.64 -18.45
N VAL A 120 4.43 7.11 -17.30
CA VAL A 120 5.84 6.79 -17.01
C VAL A 120 6.35 5.73 -17.98
N ASN A 121 5.61 4.64 -18.20
CA ASN A 121 6.00 3.60 -19.15
C ASN A 121 6.10 4.13 -20.59
N ASN A 122 5.17 5.01 -21.00
CA ASN A 122 5.21 5.65 -22.32
C ASN A 122 6.42 6.58 -22.47
N PHE A 123 6.80 7.31 -21.42
CA PHE A 123 8.01 8.15 -21.41
C PHE A 123 9.26 7.32 -21.71
N PHE A 124 9.40 6.15 -21.09
CA PHE A 124 10.52 5.23 -21.32
C PHE A 124 10.34 4.32 -22.55
N LYS A 125 9.17 4.34 -23.19
CA LYS A 125 8.77 3.47 -24.32
C LYS A 125 8.85 1.97 -24.00
N LYS A 126 8.68 1.62 -22.73
CA LYS A 126 8.74 0.24 -22.21
C LYS A 126 8.14 0.19 -20.80
N ASP A 127 7.86 -1.01 -20.31
CA ASP A 127 7.50 -1.21 -18.91
C ASP A 127 8.75 -1.06 -18.02
N ILE A 128 9.03 0.18 -17.61
CA ILE A 128 10.25 0.50 -16.86
C ILE A 128 10.22 -0.17 -15.48
N PHE A 129 9.03 -0.34 -14.88
CA PHE A 129 8.89 -0.95 -13.56
C PHE A 129 9.26 -2.43 -13.60
N LYS A 130 8.79 -3.19 -14.60
CA LYS A 130 9.19 -4.60 -14.77
C LYS A 130 10.66 -4.76 -15.17
N GLU A 131 11.23 -3.81 -15.90
CA GLU A 131 12.67 -3.85 -16.21
C GLU A 131 13.53 -3.66 -14.95
N LEU A 132 13.17 -2.68 -14.11
CA LEU A 132 13.89 -2.41 -12.87
C LEU A 132 13.68 -3.50 -11.82
N TRP A 133 12.50 -4.11 -11.80
CA TRP A 133 12.05 -5.11 -10.81
C TRP A 133 11.40 -6.34 -11.46
N PRO A 134 12.18 -7.19 -12.16
CA PRO A 134 11.64 -8.30 -12.96
C PRO A 134 10.90 -9.37 -12.16
N ASN A 135 11.14 -9.44 -10.85
CA ASN A 135 10.53 -10.41 -9.95
C ASN A 135 9.33 -9.85 -9.16
N VAL A 136 8.96 -8.59 -9.39
CA VAL A 136 7.86 -7.92 -8.68
C VAL A 136 6.83 -7.45 -9.69
N ASP A 137 5.65 -8.04 -9.61
CA ASP A 137 4.51 -7.63 -10.43
C ASP A 137 3.68 -6.60 -9.67
N TYR A 138 3.45 -5.44 -10.27
CA TYR A 138 2.68 -4.35 -9.67
C TYR A 138 1.18 -4.40 -10.02
N THR A 139 0.76 -5.23 -10.97
CA THR A 139 -0.65 -5.30 -11.39
C THR A 139 -1.62 -5.77 -10.29
N PRO A 140 -1.24 -6.66 -9.35
CA PRO A 140 -2.18 -7.12 -8.31
C PRO A 140 -2.77 -5.98 -7.48
N GLN A 141 -2.01 -4.90 -7.24
CA GLN A 141 -2.51 -3.72 -6.54
C GLN A 141 -3.69 -3.07 -7.29
N ILE A 142 -3.53 -2.85 -8.59
CA ILE A 142 -4.55 -2.20 -9.43
C ILE A 142 -5.76 -3.14 -9.60
N GLU A 143 -5.53 -4.41 -9.88
CA GLU A 143 -6.59 -5.40 -10.07
C GLU A 143 -7.44 -5.57 -8.81
N TYR A 144 -6.80 -5.70 -7.65
CA TYR A 144 -7.51 -5.83 -6.39
C TYR A 144 -8.26 -4.55 -5.99
N ALA A 145 -7.70 -3.37 -6.31
CA ALA A 145 -8.39 -2.10 -6.10
C ALA A 145 -9.71 -2.01 -6.89
N VAL A 146 -9.71 -2.48 -8.13
CA VAL A 146 -10.94 -2.59 -8.93
C VAL A 146 -11.88 -3.64 -8.32
N GLU A 147 -11.36 -4.82 -7.93
CA GLU A 147 -12.13 -5.92 -7.35
C GLU A 147 -12.94 -5.49 -6.12
N ILE A 148 -12.33 -4.73 -5.20
CA ILE A 148 -13.01 -4.29 -3.97
C ILE A 148 -13.79 -2.98 -4.13
N GLY A 149 -13.81 -2.40 -5.33
CA GLY A 149 -14.54 -1.17 -5.63
C GLY A 149 -13.90 0.11 -5.10
N LEU A 150 -12.57 0.16 -4.97
CA LEU A 150 -11.84 1.39 -4.63
C LEU A 150 -11.91 2.42 -5.78
N GLY A 151 -11.95 1.95 -7.02
CA GLY A 151 -12.00 2.77 -8.22
C GLY A 151 -11.93 1.92 -9.48
N ASN A 152 -11.70 2.56 -10.62
CA ASN A 152 -11.66 1.91 -11.93
C ASN A 152 -10.35 2.22 -12.66
N LYS A 153 -9.83 1.23 -13.38
CA LYS A 153 -8.66 1.42 -14.26
C LYS A 153 -9.01 2.10 -15.59
N GLU A 154 -10.29 2.20 -15.92
CA GLU A 154 -10.76 2.86 -17.14
C GLU A 154 -10.79 4.37 -16.91
N TYR A 155 -10.20 5.11 -17.84
CA TYR A 155 -10.14 6.57 -17.78
C TYR A 155 -10.16 7.18 -19.18
N GLN A 156 -10.69 8.40 -19.27
CA GLN A 156 -10.50 9.25 -20.44
C GLN A 156 -9.38 10.23 -20.14
N PHE A 157 -8.29 10.13 -20.90
CA PHE A 157 -7.20 11.10 -20.81
C PHE A 157 -7.63 12.42 -21.45
N VAL A 158 -7.58 13.50 -20.68
CA VAL A 158 -7.78 14.87 -21.17
C VAL A 158 -6.49 15.62 -20.89
N GLY A 159 -5.58 15.61 -21.87
CA GLY A 159 -4.30 16.31 -21.80
C GLY A 159 -4.36 17.70 -22.44
N VAL A 160 -3.44 18.55 -22.02
CA VAL A 160 -3.09 19.84 -22.66
C VAL A 160 -1.62 19.78 -23.05
#